data_AF-A0A852MTS8-F1
#
_entry.id   AF-A0A852MTS8-F1
#
_cell.length_a   1.000
_cell.length_b   1.000
_cell.length_c   1.000
_cell.angle_alpha   90.00
_cell.angle_beta   90.00
_cell.angle_gamma   90.00
#
_symmetry.space_group_name_H-M   'P 1'
#
loop_
_entity.id
_entity.type
_entity.pdbx_description
1 polymer ?
#
loop_
_entity_poly.entity_id
_entity_poly.type
_entity_poly.pdbx_seq_one_letter_code
_entity_poly.pdbx_strand_id
1 'polypeptide(L)'
;MAEERRFRSASGAPIALRRRQHSACCRELAVRGPRLQLRSLSAATSAVWLAAYGLFALSQNSMVLSAAIFITLIGLIVYLHFVKIDQESLLVIGSLGIQVTSSYASGKESTTFIEMGRVKDVVINEAIHMQKVIYYLCILLQDPEDPQGVSEVVPLFQSSKPRLDCLIEVYKSCQDILEQRKTAPQSS
;
A
#
# COMPACT_ATOMS: atom_id res chain seq x y z
N MET A 1 -19.38 9.62 0.67
CA MET A 1 -18.66 10.30 -0.42
C MET A 1 -17.20 9.83 -0.38
N ALA A 2 -16.58 9.51 -1.53
CA ALA A 2 -15.16 9.11 -1.56
C ALA A 2 -14.32 10.31 -1.96
N GLU A 3 -13.37 10.70 -1.12
CA GLU A 3 -12.45 11.81 -1.36
C GLU A 3 -11.09 11.24 -1.75
N GLU A 4 -10.49 11.75 -2.82
CA GLU A 4 -9.17 11.32 -3.29
C GLU A 4 -8.22 12.53 -3.32
N ARG A 5 -7.11 12.42 -2.59
CA ARG A 5 -6.06 13.44 -2.49
C ARG A 5 -4.73 12.85 -2.92
N ARG A 6 -3.89 13.67 -3.54
CA ARG A 6 -2.56 13.25 -4.03
C ARG A 6 -1.47 13.67 -3.06
N PHE A 7 -0.61 12.73 -2.74
CA PHE A 7 0.52 12.87 -1.84
C PHE A 7 1.78 12.30 -2.49
N ARG A 8 2.88 12.28 -1.74
CA ARG A 8 4.14 11.66 -2.17
C ARG A 8 4.60 10.63 -1.15
N SER A 9 5.35 9.64 -1.62
CA SER A 9 6.10 8.71 -0.77
C SER A 9 7.35 9.37 -0.19
N ALA A 10 7.96 8.73 0.80
CA ALA A 10 9.28 9.09 1.31
C ALA A 10 10.34 9.10 0.20
N SER A 11 10.20 8.24 -0.82
CA SER A 11 11.05 8.22 -2.03
C SER A 11 10.69 9.28 -3.08
N GLY A 12 9.61 10.02 -2.90
CA GLY A 12 9.16 11.09 -3.82
C GLY A 12 8.19 10.64 -4.91
N ALA A 13 7.84 9.34 -4.97
CA ALA A 13 6.88 8.78 -5.90
C ALA A 13 5.46 9.32 -5.61
N PRO A 14 4.62 9.55 -6.64
CA PRO A 14 3.25 10.02 -6.43
C PRO A 14 2.40 8.89 -5.83
N ILE A 15 1.62 9.25 -4.81
CA ILE A 15 0.69 8.37 -4.10
C ILE A 15 -0.69 9.02 -4.09
N ALA A 16 -1.76 8.24 -4.19
CA ALA A 16 -3.11 8.73 -3.97
C ALA A 16 -3.67 8.16 -2.66
N LEU A 17 -4.11 9.04 -1.76
CA LEU A 17 -4.90 8.67 -0.59
C LEU A 17 -6.37 8.79 -0.95
N ARG A 18 -7.08 7.66 -0.89
CA ARG A 18 -8.52 7.59 -1.07
C ARG A 18 -9.16 7.34 0.29
N ARG A 19 -10.00 8.27 0.72
CA ARG A 19 -10.79 8.17 1.94
C ARG A 19 -12.23 7.83 1.56
N ARG A 20 -12.76 6.75 2.12
CA ARG A 20 -14.16 6.34 1.95
C ARG A 20 -14.82 6.24 3.31
N GLN A 21 -15.80 7.09 3.55
CA GLN A 21 -16.60 7.05 4.76
C GLN A 21 -17.83 6.17 4.53
N HIS A 22 -17.97 5.11 5.33
CA HIS A 22 -19.11 4.21 5.31
C HIS A 22 -20.13 4.57 6.40
N SER A 23 -19.66 4.94 7.59
CA SER A 23 -20.46 5.41 8.72
C SER A 23 -19.68 6.43 9.56
N ALA A 24 -20.27 6.96 10.64
CA ALA A 24 -19.56 7.80 11.61
C ALA A 24 -18.37 7.04 12.24
N CYS A 25 -18.59 5.76 12.58
CA CYS A 25 -17.63 4.89 13.25
C CYS A 25 -16.88 3.92 12.29
N CYS A 26 -17.10 4.04 10.98
CA CYS A 26 -16.49 3.14 9.98
C CYS A 26 -15.94 3.92 8.78
N ARG A 27 -14.61 3.82 8.58
CA ARG A 27 -13.89 4.57 7.55
C ARG A 27 -12.78 3.71 6.95
N GLU A 28 -12.70 3.73 5.63
CA GLU A 28 -11.66 3.08 4.85
C GLU A 28 -10.68 4.14 4.31
N LEU A 29 -9.39 3.90 4.48
CA LEU A 29 -8.28 4.75 4.07
C LEU A 29 -7.36 3.93 3.18
N ALA A 30 -7.43 4.13 1.87
CA ALA A 30 -6.64 3.38 0.89
C ALA A 30 -5.53 4.26 0.32
N VAL A 31 -4.29 3.82 0.49
CA VAL A 31 -3.08 4.42 -0.07
C VAL A 31 -2.71 3.63 -1.33
N ARG A 32 -2.77 4.30 -2.48
CA ARG A 32 -2.48 3.70 -3.79
C ARG A 32 -1.15 4.20 -4.31
N GLY A 33 -0.30 3.25 -4.71
CA GLY A 33 0.95 3.54 -5.39
C GLY A 33 0.73 4.00 -6.84
N PRO A 34 1.82 4.41 -7.51
CA PRO A 34 1.76 4.65 -8.94
C PRO A 34 1.41 3.36 -9.66
N ARG A 35 0.28 3.36 -10.38
CA ARG A 35 -0.14 2.21 -11.18
C ARG A 35 0.92 1.86 -12.21
N LEU A 36 1.05 0.57 -12.46
CA LEU A 36 1.67 0.04 -13.67
C LEU A 36 1.13 0.81 -14.88
N GLN A 37 1.97 1.59 -15.54
CA GLN A 37 1.59 2.28 -16.76
C GLN A 37 1.56 1.26 -17.88
N LEU A 38 0.46 0.51 -17.99
CA LEU A 38 0.25 -0.50 -19.02
C LEU A 38 0.50 0.04 -20.43
N ARG A 39 0.23 1.33 -20.65
CA ARG A 39 0.54 2.05 -21.89
C ARG A 39 2.05 2.13 -22.19
N SER A 40 2.86 2.39 -21.18
CA SER A 40 4.32 2.38 -21.32
C SER A 40 4.83 0.97 -21.57
N LEU A 41 4.25 -0.02 -20.90
CA LEU A 41 4.60 -1.42 -21.09
C LEU A 41 4.24 -1.90 -22.50
N SER A 42 3.04 -1.56 -22.99
CA SER A 42 2.61 -1.91 -24.35
C SER A 42 3.45 -1.21 -25.42
N ALA A 43 3.81 0.06 -25.20
CA ALA A 43 4.71 0.76 -26.13
C ALA A 43 6.10 0.13 -26.17
N ALA A 44 6.65 -0.26 -25.01
CA ALA A 44 7.93 -0.94 -24.91
C ALA A 44 7.90 -2.32 -25.59
N THR A 45 6.87 -3.12 -25.35
CA THR A 45 6.74 -4.43 -26.01
C THR A 45 6.55 -4.29 -27.51
N SER A 46 5.71 -3.35 -27.98
CA SER A 46 5.55 -3.07 -29.41
C SER A 46 6.87 -2.65 -30.08
N ALA A 47 7.69 -1.82 -29.42
CA ALA A 47 9.00 -1.43 -29.94
C ALA A 47 9.96 -2.63 -30.06
N VAL A 48 10.00 -3.52 -29.05
CA VAL A 48 10.81 -4.74 -29.08
C VAL A 48 10.37 -5.66 -30.23
N TRP A 49 9.06 -5.80 -30.46
CA TRP A 49 8.52 -6.61 -31.54
C TRP A 49 8.80 -6.03 -32.93
N LEU A 50 8.69 -4.71 -33.10
CA LEU A 50 9.06 -4.04 -34.36
C LEU A 50 10.55 -4.22 -34.69
N ALA A 51 11.43 -4.09 -33.69
CA ALA A 51 12.86 -4.31 -33.86
C ALA A 51 13.18 -5.79 -34.21
N ALA A 52 12.54 -6.73 -33.53
CA ALA A 52 12.70 -8.16 -33.80
C ALA A 52 12.23 -8.53 -35.22
N TYR A 53 11.11 -7.95 -35.68
CA TYR A 53 10.61 -8.16 -37.03
C TYR A 53 11.54 -7.57 -38.10
N GLY A 54 12.09 -6.37 -37.86
CA GLY A 54 13.09 -5.76 -38.75
C GLY A 54 14.35 -6.62 -38.87
N LEU A 55 14.87 -7.13 -37.75
CA LEU A 55 16.02 -8.04 -37.72
C LEU A 55 15.71 -9.37 -38.42
N PHE A 56 14.50 -9.90 -38.25
CA PHE A 56 14.06 -11.10 -38.98
C PHE A 56 14.02 -10.85 -40.50
N ALA A 57 13.49 -9.72 -40.95
CA ALA A 57 13.42 -9.38 -42.37
C ALA A 57 14.81 -9.25 -43.03
N LEU A 58 15.81 -8.76 -42.29
CA LEU A 58 17.19 -8.61 -42.77
C LEU A 58 17.99 -9.92 -42.72
N SER A 59 17.76 -10.76 -41.71
CA SER A 59 18.58 -11.95 -41.46
C SER A 59 17.95 -13.26 -41.94
N GLN A 60 16.65 -13.28 -42.24
CA GLN A 60 15.83 -14.49 -42.50
C GLN A 60 15.97 -15.61 -41.45
N ASN A 61 16.51 -15.30 -40.27
CA ASN A 61 16.76 -16.28 -39.22
C ASN A 61 15.57 -16.37 -38.27
N SER A 62 14.87 -17.51 -38.27
CA SER A 62 13.74 -17.78 -37.37
C SER A 62 14.12 -17.79 -35.88
N MET A 63 15.40 -18.04 -35.58
CA MET A 63 15.95 -17.98 -34.21
C MET A 63 15.83 -16.59 -33.56
N VAL A 64 15.80 -15.52 -34.36
CA VAL A 64 15.67 -14.15 -33.85
C VAL A 64 14.29 -13.94 -33.22
N LEU A 65 13.26 -14.46 -33.87
CA LEU A 65 11.88 -14.31 -33.41
C LEU A 65 11.62 -15.14 -32.14
N SER A 66 12.16 -16.36 -32.08
CA SER A 66 12.03 -17.21 -30.89
C SER A 66 12.80 -16.63 -29.70
N ALA A 67 14.01 -16.11 -29.89
CA ALA A 67 14.77 -15.44 -28.84
C ALA A 67 14.03 -14.20 -28.30
N ALA A 68 13.42 -13.39 -29.18
CA ALA A 68 12.62 -12.24 -28.78
C ALA A 68 11.40 -12.63 -27.91
N ILE A 69 10.73 -13.75 -28.21
CA ILE A 69 9.64 -14.28 -27.39
C ILE A 69 10.12 -14.62 -25.98
N PHE A 70 11.23 -15.37 -25.85
CA PHE A 70 11.75 -15.75 -24.54
C PHE A 70 12.20 -14.53 -23.73
N ILE A 71 12.90 -13.57 -24.36
CA ILE A 71 13.35 -12.34 -23.71
C ILE A 71 12.17 -11.51 -23.22
N THR A 72 11.12 -11.36 -24.04
CA THR A 72 9.92 -10.60 -23.65
C THR A 72 9.13 -11.29 -22.55
N LEU A 73 8.98 -12.62 -22.58
CA LEU A 73 8.33 -13.38 -21.51
C LEU A 73 9.09 -13.28 -20.19
N ILE A 74 10.40 -13.53 -20.20
CA ILE A 74 11.23 -13.44 -18.99
C ILE A 74 11.24 -12.00 -18.47
N GLY A 75 11.42 -11.01 -19.35
CA GLY A 75 11.37 -9.60 -19.01
C GLY A 75 10.03 -9.20 -18.37
N LEU A 76 8.91 -9.70 -18.90
CA LEU A 76 7.58 -9.46 -18.34
C LEU A 76 7.42 -10.11 -16.96
N ILE A 77 7.86 -11.37 -16.79
CA ILE A 77 7.80 -12.07 -15.50
C ILE A 77 8.63 -11.32 -14.45
N VAL A 78 9.87 -10.95 -14.78
CA VAL A 78 10.75 -10.17 -13.90
C VAL A 78 10.13 -8.81 -13.59
N TYR A 79 9.63 -8.10 -14.59
CA TYR A 79 9.00 -6.79 -14.40
C TYR A 79 7.78 -6.87 -13.47
N LEU A 80 6.89 -7.84 -13.68
CA LEU A 80 5.72 -8.06 -12.81
C LEU A 80 6.13 -8.44 -11.38
N HIS A 81 7.21 -9.22 -11.23
CA HIS A 81 7.74 -9.57 -9.91
C HIS A 81 8.37 -8.35 -9.20
N PHE A 82 9.01 -7.44 -9.95
CA PHE A 82 9.67 -6.25 -9.42
C PHE A 82 8.75 -5.05 -9.20
N VAL A 83 7.65 -4.92 -9.94
CA VAL A 83 6.64 -3.88 -9.68
C VAL A 83 5.82 -4.29 -8.46
N LYS A 84 6.47 -4.13 -7.32
CA LYS A 84 5.97 -4.44 -5.99
C LYS A 84 4.94 -3.38 -5.56
N ILE A 85 3.73 -3.88 -5.34
CA ILE A 85 2.62 -3.35 -4.52
C ILE A 85 1.82 -2.21 -5.16
N ASP A 86 0.55 -2.48 -5.43
CA ASP A 86 -0.37 -1.53 -6.08
C ASP A 86 -1.15 -0.73 -5.04
N GLN A 87 -1.64 -1.38 -3.96
CA GLN A 87 -2.57 -0.75 -3.00
C GLN A 87 -2.40 -1.30 -1.57
N GLU A 88 -2.38 -0.40 -0.59
CA GLU A 88 -2.50 -0.72 0.83
C GLU A 88 -3.73 0.02 1.38
N SER A 89 -4.63 -0.67 2.07
CA SER A 89 -5.82 -0.07 2.68
C SER A 89 -5.93 -0.38 4.17
N LEU A 90 -6.48 0.58 4.89
CA LEU A 90 -6.74 0.54 6.31
C LEU A 90 -8.22 0.80 6.52
N LEU A 91 -8.96 -0.21 6.97
CA LEU A 91 -10.35 -0.10 7.33
C LEU A 91 -10.46 -0.05 8.86
N VAL A 92 -10.91 1.08 9.38
CA VAL A 92 -11.11 1.30 10.80
C VAL A 92 -12.59 1.17 11.10
N ILE A 93 -12.95 0.23 11.97
CA ILE A 93 -14.30 0.01 12.46
C ILE A 93 -14.26 0.14 13.98
N GLY A 94 -14.67 1.28 14.52
CA GLY A 94 -14.48 1.57 15.94
C GLY A 94 -15.20 0.61 16.90
N SER A 95 -16.21 -0.14 16.44
CA SER A 95 -16.88 -1.18 17.22
C SER A 95 -16.22 -2.56 17.16
N LEU A 96 -15.42 -2.85 16.12
CA LEU A 96 -14.90 -4.19 15.84
C LEU A 96 -13.38 -4.24 15.90
N GLY A 97 -12.70 -3.35 15.18
CA GLY A 97 -11.25 -3.37 15.07
C GLY A 97 -10.72 -2.64 13.85
N ILE A 98 -9.45 -2.85 13.60
CA ILE A 98 -8.72 -2.26 12.48
C ILE A 98 -8.30 -3.40 11.55
N GLN A 99 -8.71 -3.31 10.29
CA GLN A 99 -8.31 -4.22 9.23
C GLN A 99 -7.27 -3.55 8.35
N VAL A 100 -6.13 -4.20 8.17
CA VAL A 100 -5.07 -3.78 7.26
C VAL A 100 -5.06 -4.76 6.09
N THR A 101 -5.19 -4.24 4.88
CA THR A 101 -5.22 -5.04 3.66
C THR A 101 -4.15 -4.54 2.69
N SER A 102 -3.28 -5.45 2.24
CA SER A 102 -2.20 -5.17 1.29
C SER A 102 -2.40 -5.99 0.03
N SER A 103 -2.63 -5.32 -1.08
CA SER A 103 -2.86 -5.93 -2.40
C SER A 103 -1.64 -5.75 -3.30
N TYR A 104 -1.10 -6.86 -3.79
CA TYR A 104 0.09 -6.91 -4.62
C TYR A 104 -0.30 -6.98 -6.11
N ALA A 105 0.51 -6.39 -7.00
CA ALA A 105 0.29 -6.47 -8.46
C ALA A 105 0.25 -7.90 -9.00
N SER A 106 0.84 -8.86 -8.27
CA SER A 106 0.76 -10.30 -8.58
C SER A 106 -0.63 -10.90 -8.33
N GLY A 107 -1.58 -10.16 -7.74
CA GLY A 107 -2.90 -10.66 -7.35
C GLY A 107 -2.96 -11.27 -5.94
N LYS A 108 -1.80 -11.43 -5.28
CA LYS A 108 -1.77 -11.81 -3.86
C LYS A 108 -2.39 -10.70 -3.02
N GLU A 109 -3.21 -11.07 -2.04
CA GLU A 109 -3.78 -10.18 -1.05
C GLU A 109 -3.42 -10.70 0.35
N SER A 110 -3.02 -9.81 1.23
CA SER A 110 -2.75 -10.11 2.64
C SER A 110 -3.62 -9.21 3.48
N THR A 111 -4.50 -9.81 4.29
CA THR A 111 -5.40 -9.08 5.17
C THR A 111 -5.14 -9.50 6.61
N THR A 112 -4.89 -8.52 7.46
CA THR A 112 -4.67 -8.71 8.90
C THR A 112 -5.73 -7.90 9.65
N PHE A 113 -6.50 -8.59 10.49
CA PHE A 113 -7.50 -7.95 11.33
C PHE A 113 -7.00 -7.89 12.77
N ILE A 114 -7.07 -6.71 13.36
CA ILE A 114 -6.68 -6.44 14.74
C ILE A 114 -7.92 -6.04 15.50
N GLU A 115 -8.32 -6.86 16.46
CA GLU A 115 -9.48 -6.60 17.31
C GLU A 115 -9.32 -5.32 18.11
N MET A 116 -10.42 -4.57 18.24
CA MET A 116 -10.42 -3.29 18.92
C MET A 116 -10.07 -3.39 20.41
N GLY A 117 -10.32 -4.55 21.02
CA GLY A 117 -9.92 -4.83 22.40
C GLY A 117 -8.39 -4.90 22.56
N ARG A 118 -7.63 -5.20 21.51
CA ARG A 118 -6.16 -5.26 21.54
C ARG A 118 -5.50 -3.93 21.16
N VAL A 119 -6.23 -3.01 20.54
CA VAL A 119 -5.69 -1.73 20.09
C VAL A 119 -5.61 -0.77 21.25
N LYS A 120 -4.39 -0.42 21.66
CA LYS A 120 -4.14 0.61 22.67
C LYS A 120 -4.28 2.01 22.08
N ASP A 121 -3.53 2.26 21.02
CA ASP A 121 -3.52 3.53 20.31
C ASP A 121 -2.92 3.40 18.91
N VAL A 122 -3.08 4.44 18.09
CA VAL A 122 -2.39 4.61 16.81
C VAL A 122 -1.44 5.79 16.94
N VAL A 123 -0.17 5.62 16.56
CA VAL A 123 0.86 6.66 16.69
C VAL A 123 1.63 6.84 15.40
N ILE A 124 2.16 8.03 15.17
CA ILE A 124 3.15 8.26 14.12
C ILE A 124 4.53 8.09 14.76
N ASN A 125 5.25 7.04 14.36
CA ASN A 125 6.61 6.78 14.82
C ASN A 125 7.64 7.38 13.86
N GLU A 126 8.67 7.99 14.41
CA GLU A 126 9.86 8.43 13.67
C GLU A 126 10.92 7.33 13.69
N ALA A 127 11.60 7.13 12.56
CA ALA A 127 12.69 6.17 12.46
C ALA A 127 13.83 6.74 11.61
N ILE A 128 15.06 6.37 11.96
CA ILE A 128 16.26 6.70 11.18
C ILE A 128 16.59 5.50 10.28
N HIS A 129 16.63 5.73 8.97
CA HIS A 129 16.99 4.73 7.99
C HIS A 129 17.99 5.30 6.99
N MET A 130 19.16 4.68 6.86
CA MET A 130 20.21 5.10 5.92
C MET A 130 20.51 6.61 5.98
N GLN A 131 20.73 7.14 7.19
CA GLN A 131 20.97 8.56 7.48
C GLN A 131 19.82 9.51 7.12
N LYS A 132 18.61 8.98 6.89
CA LYS A 132 17.40 9.76 6.64
C LYS A 132 16.36 9.50 7.73
N VAL A 133 15.69 10.56 8.16
CA VAL A 133 14.51 10.45 9.03
C VAL A 133 13.30 10.10 8.17
N ILE A 134 12.58 9.06 8.56
CA ILE A 134 11.34 8.61 7.92
C ILE A 134 10.26 8.39 8.98
N TYR A 135 9.01 8.56 8.57
CA TYR A 135 7.85 8.45 9.45
C TYR A 135 7.01 7.24 9.06
N TYR A 136 6.48 6.54 10.06
CA TYR A 136 5.57 5.40 9.91
C TYR A 136 4.35 5.61 10.80
N LEU A 137 3.19 5.19 10.33
CA LEU A 137 2.02 5.05 11.20
C LEU A 137 2.05 3.65 11.81
N CYS A 138 1.88 3.56 13.12
CA CYS A 138 1.94 2.29 13.84
C CYS A 138 0.70 2.13 14.72
N ILE A 139 0.20 0.90 14.81
CA ILE A 139 -0.81 0.51 15.78
C ILE A 139 -0.06 -0.07 16.99
N LEU A 140 -0.31 0.49 18.17
CA LEU A 140 0.18 -0.03 19.43
C LEU A 140 -0.81 -1.05 19.97
N LEU A 141 -0.35 -2.26 20.23
CA LEU A 141 -1.16 -3.30 20.85
C LEU A 141 -0.94 -3.31 22.36
N GLN A 142 -2.04 -3.40 23.11
CA GLN A 142 -1.99 -3.53 24.57
C GLN A 142 -1.48 -4.91 24.97
N ASP A 143 -0.79 -4.97 26.12
CA ASP A 143 -0.38 -6.24 26.71
C ASP A 143 -1.56 -6.89 27.43
N PRO A 144 -1.82 -8.20 27.24
CA PRO A 144 -2.83 -8.93 28.00
C PRO A 144 -2.57 -8.94 29.52
N GLU A 145 -1.30 -8.93 29.93
CA GLU A 145 -0.88 -9.05 31.33
C GLU A 145 -0.73 -7.67 32.00
N ASP A 146 -0.38 -6.64 31.23
CA ASP A 146 -0.27 -5.24 31.70
C ASP A 146 -1.06 -4.28 30.78
N PRO A 147 -2.25 -3.81 31.22
CA PRO A 147 -3.05 -2.85 30.46
C PRO A 147 -2.34 -1.52 30.16
N GLN A 148 -1.30 -1.17 30.95
CA GLN A 148 -0.47 0.01 30.69
C GLN A 148 0.75 -0.29 29.82
N GLY A 149 1.07 -1.55 29.59
CA GLY A 149 2.14 -2.02 28.72
C GLY A 149 1.82 -1.86 27.23
N VAL A 150 2.86 -1.93 26.39
CA VAL A 150 2.73 -2.09 24.93
C VAL A 150 3.42 -3.40 24.59
N SER A 151 2.66 -4.36 24.09
CA SER A 151 3.19 -5.69 23.78
C SER A 151 3.82 -5.73 22.39
N GLU A 152 3.16 -5.08 21.42
CA GLU A 152 3.57 -5.15 20.01
C GLU A 152 3.28 -3.84 19.29
N VAL A 153 4.14 -3.51 18.31
CA VAL A 153 3.99 -2.35 17.45
C VAL A 153 3.83 -2.83 16.02
N VAL A 154 2.64 -2.62 15.44
CA VAL A 154 2.33 -3.04 14.08
C VAL A 154 2.43 -1.84 13.13
N PRO A 155 3.49 -1.73 12.31
CA PRO A 155 3.63 -0.66 11.33
C PRO A 155 2.64 -0.82 10.16
N LEU A 156 2.10 0.31 9.73
CA LEU A 156 1.18 0.44 8.60
C LEU A 156 1.89 1.04 7.38
N PHE A 157 1.37 0.73 6.19
CA PHE A 157 1.85 1.28 4.92
C PHE A 157 3.35 1.05 4.66
N GLN A 158 3.87 -0.11 5.04
CA GLN A 158 5.29 -0.46 4.93
C GLN A 158 5.80 -0.40 3.50
N SER A 159 4.92 -0.62 2.52
CA SER A 159 5.28 -0.69 1.11
C SER A 159 5.25 0.68 0.45
N SER A 160 4.14 1.40 0.61
CA SER A 160 3.93 2.71 -0.01
C SER A 160 4.75 3.81 0.66
N LYS A 161 5.07 3.67 1.96
CA LYS A 161 5.88 4.62 2.75
C LYS A 161 5.47 6.07 2.47
N PRO A 162 4.20 6.44 2.71
CA PRO A 162 3.72 7.80 2.50
C PRO A 162 4.49 8.80 3.36
N ARG A 163 4.56 10.05 2.91
CA ARG A 163 5.15 11.15 3.70
C ARG A 163 4.26 11.54 4.89
N LEU A 164 4.85 12.31 5.79
CA LEU A 164 4.23 12.76 7.03
C LEU A 164 2.90 13.51 6.80
N ASP A 165 2.79 14.31 5.74
CA ASP A 165 1.55 15.02 5.37
C ASP A 165 0.37 14.07 5.15
N CYS A 166 0.59 12.99 4.39
CA CYS A 166 -0.39 11.93 4.17
C CYS A 166 -0.68 11.15 5.46
N LEU A 167 0.38 10.81 6.21
CA LEU A 167 0.25 10.08 7.48
C LEU A 167 -0.57 10.84 8.52
N ILE A 168 -0.42 12.16 8.59
CA ILE A 168 -1.21 13.03 9.48
C ILE A 168 -2.71 12.94 9.14
N GLU A 169 -3.09 12.90 7.85
CA GLU A 169 -4.51 12.77 7.47
C GLU A 169 -5.09 11.41 7.87
N VAL A 170 -4.32 10.34 7.67
CA VAL A 170 -4.71 8.99 8.06
C VAL A 170 -4.81 8.89 9.58
N TYR A 171 -3.81 9.39 10.32
CA TYR A 171 -3.79 9.43 11.78
C TYR A 171 -4.99 10.17 12.36
N LYS A 172 -5.26 11.39 11.88
CA LYS A 172 -6.44 12.18 12.31
C LYS A 172 -7.72 11.38 12.07
N SER A 173 -7.81 10.74 10.91
CA SER A 173 -8.98 9.93 10.58
C SER A 173 -9.18 8.71 11.48
N CYS A 174 -8.10 8.08 11.93
CA CYS A 174 -8.14 7.01 12.91
C CYS A 174 -8.54 7.55 14.28
N GLN A 175 -7.89 8.62 14.75
CA GLN A 175 -8.15 9.21 16.06
C GLN A 175 -9.58 9.72 16.20
N ASP A 176 -10.17 10.35 15.17
CA ASP A 176 -11.58 10.75 15.17
C ASP A 176 -12.51 9.59 15.59
N ILE A 177 -12.23 8.37 15.12
CA ILE A 177 -13.05 7.19 15.36
C ILE A 177 -12.74 6.58 16.74
N LEU A 178 -11.45 6.57 17.12
CA LEU A 178 -11.00 6.09 18.44
C LEU A 178 -11.54 6.98 19.58
N GLU A 179 -11.57 8.29 19.39
CA GLU A 179 -12.10 9.26 20.36
C GLU A 179 -13.61 9.17 20.48
N GLN A 180 -14.34 9.05 19.36
CA GLN A 180 -15.79 8.85 19.37
C GLN A 180 -16.20 7.64 20.20
N ARG A 181 -15.42 6.56 20.15
CA ARG A 181 -15.61 5.39 21.02
C ARG A 181 -15.40 5.74 22.50
N LYS A 182 -14.31 6.43 22.85
CA LYS A 182 -14.05 6.82 24.25
C LYS A 182 -15.21 7.63 24.84
N THR A 183 -15.86 8.44 24.00
CA THR A 183 -17.03 9.26 24.40
C THR A 183 -18.37 8.53 24.37
N ALA A 184 -18.48 7.43 23.61
CA ALA A 184 -19.66 6.58 23.55
C ALA A 184 -19.40 5.33 24.39
N PRO A 185 -19.67 5.36 25.71
CA PRO A 185 -19.49 4.19 26.55
C PRO A 185 -20.27 3.02 25.95
N GLN A 186 -19.62 1.85 25.89
CA GLN A 186 -20.23 0.60 25.49
C GLN A 186 -21.42 0.35 26.40
N SER A 187 -22.63 0.53 25.86
CA SER A 187 -23.84 0.06 26.51
C SER A 187 -23.86 -1.46 26.39
N SER A 188 -23.60 -2.10 27.54
CA SER A 188 -23.92 -3.50 27.90
C SER A 188 -23.03 -4.60 27.33
#